data_AF-A0A5M4EST0-F1
#
_entry.id   AF-A0A5M4EST0-F1
#
_cell.length_a   1.000
_cell.length_b   1.000
_cell.length_c   1.000
_cell.angle_alpha   90.00
_cell.angle_beta   90.00
_cell.angle_gamma   90.00
#
_symmetry.space_group_name_H-M   'P 1'
#
loop_
_entity.id
_entity.type
_entity.pdbx_description
1 polymer ?
#
loop_
_entity_poly.entity_id
_entity_poly.type
_entity_poly.pdbx_seq_one_letter_code
_entity_poly.pdbx_strand_id
1 'polypeptide(L)'
;MLQVIATLITVQLIGLSAFPIVMRAFPLLSDRGWAISKALGMLLISTGMWLLSYVHLFPNTMGSWWIVWIVLTFVSAWLFRKDFPTFIKTLKRRWKIIVSIESIFLV
;
A
#
# COMPACT_ATOMS: atom_id res chain seq x y z
N MET A 1 22.74 -1.82 -9.81
CA MET A 1 21.81 -0.80 -10.35
C MET A 1 20.41 -1.36 -10.60
N LEU A 2 20.24 -2.43 -11.39
CA LEU A 2 18.92 -3.04 -11.68
C LEU A 2 18.11 -3.43 -10.41
N GLN A 3 18.80 -3.95 -9.40
CA GLN A 3 18.19 -4.44 -8.16
C GLN A 3 17.65 -3.33 -7.26
N VAL A 4 18.28 -2.15 -7.30
CA VAL A 4 17.80 -0.96 -6.58
C VAL A 4 16.51 -0.45 -7.21
N ILE A 5 16.48 -0.40 -8.54
CA ILE A 5 15.29 0.01 -9.31
C ILE A 5 14.14 -0.99 -9.07
N ALA A 6 14.43 -2.30 -9.12
CA ALA A 6 13.44 -3.33 -8.83
C ALA A 6 12.86 -3.18 -7.41
N THR A 7 13.73 -2.95 -6.42
CA THR A 7 13.29 -2.74 -5.03
C THR A 7 12.39 -1.52 -4.90
N LEU A 8 12.78 -0.38 -5.48
CA LEU A 8 11.97 0.84 -5.47
C LEU A 8 10.59 0.63 -6.10
N ILE A 9 10.53 -0.05 -7.25
CA ILE A 9 9.27 -0.38 -7.92
C ILE A 9 8.41 -1.28 -7.03
N THR A 10 8.99 -2.31 -6.41
CA THR A 10 8.26 -3.20 -5.50
C THR A 10 7.68 -2.43 -4.31
N VAL A 11 8.45 -1.54 -3.68
CA VAL A 11 7.95 -0.68 -2.59
C VAL A 11 6.82 0.22 -3.08
N GLN A 12 6.95 0.79 -4.27
CA GLN A 12 5.91 1.64 -4.85
C GLN A 12 4.62 0.85 -5.08
N LEU A 13 4.71 -0.35 -5.65
CA LEU A 13 3.58 -1.25 -5.90
C LEU A 13 2.88 -1.68 -4.60
N ILE A 14 3.66 -2.04 -3.58
CA ILE A 14 3.14 -2.37 -2.25
C ILE A 14 2.42 -1.15 -1.65
N GLY A 15 3.05 0.02 -1.68
CA GLY A 15 2.46 1.25 -1.18
C GLY A 15 1.18 1.63 -1.92
N LEU A 16 1.11 1.39 -3.23
CA LEU A 16 -0.07 1.65 -4.06
C LEU A 16 -1.21 0.68 -3.72
N SER A 17 -0.88 -0.60 -3.48
CA SER A 17 -1.86 -1.62 -3.09
C SER A 17 -2.44 -1.37 -1.69
N ALA A 18 -1.64 -0.85 -0.76
CA ALA A 18 -2.09 -0.53 0.60
C ALA A 18 -2.71 0.87 0.73
N PHE A 19 -2.46 1.76 -0.24
CA PHE A 19 -2.96 3.13 -0.21
C PHE A 19 -4.47 3.25 0.02
N PRO A 20 -5.36 2.48 -0.65
CA PRO A 20 -6.79 2.53 -0.41
C PRO A 20 -7.18 2.23 1.05
N ILE A 21 -6.52 1.24 1.64
CA ILE A 21 -6.76 0.80 3.02
C ILE A 21 -6.36 1.91 3.99
N VAL A 22 -5.15 2.46 3.81
CA VAL A 22 -4.62 3.53 4.67
C VAL A 22 -5.43 4.82 4.53
N MET A 23 -5.85 5.15 3.31
CA MET A 23 -6.64 6.34 3.04
C MET A 23 -8.02 6.30 3.71
N ARG A 24 -8.62 5.10 3.81
CA ARG A 24 -9.87 4.87 4.54
C ARG A 24 -9.67 4.87 6.06
N ALA A 25 -8.58 4.25 6.54
CA ALA A 25 -8.26 4.19 7.96
C ALA A 25 -7.86 5.55 8.54
N PHE A 26 -7.21 6.39 7.73
CA PHE A 26 -6.68 7.69 8.14
C PHE A 26 -7.22 8.84 7.26
N PRO A 27 -8.54 9.13 7.32
CA PRO A 27 -9.16 10.18 6.51
C PRO A 27 -8.74 11.60 6.93
N LEU A 28 -8.25 11.77 8.17
CA LEU A 28 -7.85 13.04 8.76
C LEU A 28 -6.43 13.49 8.38
N LEU A 29 -5.58 12.62 7.83
CA LEU A 29 -4.24 13.02 7.45
C LEU A 29 -4.27 13.96 6.24
N SER A 30 -3.48 15.04 6.30
CA SER A 30 -3.35 16.02 5.21
C SER A 30 -3.03 15.37 3.85
N ASP A 31 -2.29 14.25 3.89
CA ASP A 31 -1.78 13.53 2.72
C ASP A 31 -2.60 12.27 2.43
N ARG A 32 -3.74 12.11 3.11
CA ARG A 32 -4.61 10.93 3.03
C ARG A 32 -3.85 9.61 3.27
N GLY A 33 -2.72 9.67 3.97
CA GLY A 33 -1.90 8.52 4.33
C GLY A 33 -0.99 7.96 3.24
N TRP A 34 -0.65 8.73 2.18
CA TRP A 34 0.19 8.24 1.07
C TRP A 34 1.63 7.86 1.50
N ALA A 35 2.28 8.68 2.33
CA ALA A 35 3.61 8.35 2.84
C ALA A 35 3.57 7.09 3.74
N ILE A 36 2.53 6.99 4.57
CA ILE A 36 2.35 5.88 5.51
C ILE A 36 1.95 4.60 4.76
N SER A 37 1.32 4.68 3.57
CA SER A 37 0.86 3.49 2.86
C SER A 37 1.97 2.55 2.43
N LYS A 38 3.17 3.07 2.13
CA LYS A 38 4.36 2.23 1.86
C LYS A 38 4.74 1.40 3.09
N ALA A 39 4.87 2.05 4.25
CA ALA A 39 5.22 1.41 5.51
C ALA A 39 4.11 0.46 6.02
N LEU A 40 2.86 0.92 5.99
CA LEU A 40 1.70 0.10 6.38
C LEU A 40 1.47 -1.07 5.42
N GLY A 41 1.70 -0.89 4.12
CA GLY A 41 1.64 -1.98 3.15
C GLY A 41 2.66 -3.07 3.45
N MET A 42 3.90 -2.67 3.73
CA MET A 42 4.94 -3.62 4.17
C MET A 42 4.58 -4.30 5.49
N LEU A 43 4.08 -3.55 6.47
CA LEU A 43 3.62 -4.11 7.75
C LEU A 43 2.50 -5.12 7.54
N LEU A 44 1.46 -4.79 6.77
CA LEU A 44 0.34 -5.68 6.52
C LEU A 44 0.77 -6.98 5.83
N ILE A 45 1.65 -6.89 4.83
CA ILE A 45 2.18 -8.07 4.13
C ILE A 45 3.02 -8.92 5.09
N SER A 46 3.93 -8.29 5.83
CA SER A 46 4.84 -8.97 6.77
C SER A 46 4.07 -9.63 7.92
N THR A 47 3.17 -8.90 8.57
CA THR A 47 2.33 -9.42 9.66
C THR A 47 1.35 -10.49 9.16
N GLY A 48 0.73 -10.29 8.00
CA GLY A 48 -0.11 -11.30 7.37
C GLY A 48 0.67 -12.59 7.10
N MET A 49 1.89 -12.46 6.59
CA MET A 49 2.77 -13.59 6.37
C MET A 49 3.20 -14.31 7.63
N TRP A 50 3.56 -13.53 8.64
CA TRP A 50 3.97 -14.03 9.93
C TRP A 50 2.83 -14.82 10.59
N LEU A 51 1.60 -14.30 10.57
CA LEU A 51 0.40 -15.00 11.06
C LEU A 51 0.12 -16.28 10.28
N LEU A 52 0.14 -16.24 8.95
CA LEU A 52 -0.12 -17.41 8.10
C LEU A 52 0.94 -18.50 8.31
N SER A 53 2.20 -18.10 8.51
CA SER A 53 3.30 -19.01 8.82
C SER A 53 3.18 -19.59 10.24
N TYR A 54 2.77 -18.76 11.21
CA TYR A 54 2.58 -19.18 12.60
C TYR A 54 1.46 -20.22 12.75
N VAL A 55 0.38 -20.09 11.99
CA VAL A 55 -0.73 -21.06 11.97
C VAL A 55 -0.39 -22.29 11.09
N HIS A 56 0.83 -22.37 10.55
CA HIS A 56 1.29 -23.41 9.62
C HIS A 56 0.42 -23.54 8.36
N LEU A 57 -0.32 -22.49 8.00
CA LEU A 57 -1.24 -22.48 6.87
C LEU A 57 -0.51 -22.36 5.53
N PHE A 58 0.60 -21.61 5.52
CA PHE A 58 1.48 -21.46 4.36
C PHE A 58 2.94 -21.64 4.76
N PRO A 59 3.75 -22.35 3.95
CA PRO A 59 5.18 -22.36 4.14
C PRO A 59 5.74 -20.97 3.81
N ASN A 60 6.74 -20.50 4.57
CA ASN A 60 7.41 -19.22 4.35
C ASN A 60 8.35 -19.29 3.12
N THR A 61 7.76 -19.49 1.95
CA THR A 61 8.45 -19.52 0.65
C THR A 61 8.12 -18.25 -0.13
N MET A 62 8.95 -17.92 -1.12
CA MET A 62 8.76 -16.74 -1.97
C MET A 62 7.38 -16.72 -2.64
N GLY A 63 6.84 -17.87 -3.04
CA GLY A 63 5.51 -17.98 -3.66
C GLY A 63 4.37 -17.54 -2.73
N SER A 64 4.47 -17.87 -1.44
CA SER A 64 3.47 -17.45 -0.46
C SER A 64 3.40 -15.91 -0.39
N TRP A 65 4.54 -15.22 -0.43
CA TRP A 65 4.59 -13.75 -0.27
C TRP A 65 3.83 -13.04 -1.39
N TRP A 66 3.95 -13.56 -2.61
CA TRP A 66 3.16 -13.11 -3.75
C TRP A 66 1.65 -13.32 -3.53
N ILE A 67 1.25 -14.47 -2.99
CA ILE A 67 -0.17 -14.75 -2.70
C ILE A 67 -0.73 -13.74 -1.70
N VAL A 68 -0.03 -13.47 -0.59
CA VAL A 68 -0.47 -12.49 0.42
C VAL A 68 -0.57 -11.09 -0.17
N TRP A 69 0.40 -10.70 -1.00
CA TRP A 69 0.35 -9.40 -1.67
C TRP A 69 -0.83 -9.29 -2.66
N ILE A 70 -1.11 -10.34 -3.43
CA ILE A 70 -2.25 -10.40 -4.35
C ILE A 70 -3.57 -10.31 -3.57
N VAL A 71 -3.72 -11.08 -2.49
CA VAL A 71 -4.91 -11.06 -1.63
C VAL A 71 -5.10 -9.66 -1.04
N LEU A 72 -4.05 -9.04 -0.52
CA LEU A 72 -4.09 -7.68 0.00
C LEU A 72 -4.56 -6.69 -1.08
N THR A 73 -4.00 -6.81 -2.28
CA THR A 73 -4.37 -5.96 -3.43
C THR A 73 -5.83 -6.15 -3.84
N PHE A 74 -6.33 -7.39 -3.86
CA PHE A 74 -7.73 -7.69 -4.17
C PHE A 74 -8.69 -7.18 -3.10
N VAL A 75 -8.39 -7.40 -1.82
CA VAL A 75 -9.19 -6.90 -0.69
C VAL A 75 -9.23 -5.37 -0.72
N SER A 76 -8.08 -4.75 -0.95
CA SER A 76 -7.94 -3.30 -1.11
C SER A 76 -8.78 -2.79 -2.27
N ALA A 77 -8.70 -3.40 -3.46
CA ALA A 77 -9.48 -3.03 -4.63
C ALA A 77 -10.99 -3.26 -4.45
N TRP A 78 -11.39 -4.33 -3.74
CA TRP A 78 -12.78 -4.62 -3.45
C TRP A 78 -13.38 -3.58 -2.51
N LEU A 79 -12.68 -3.22 -1.43
CA LEU A 79 -13.04 -2.12 -0.55
C LEU A 79 -13.12 -0.78 -1.30
N PHE A 80 -12.28 -0.60 -2.31
CA PHE A 80 -12.19 0.62 -3.11
C PHE A 80 -13.35 0.84 -4.08
N ARG A 81 -14.01 -0.22 -4.57
CA ARG A 81 -15.07 -0.10 -5.57
C ARG A 81 -16.29 0.72 -5.12
N LYS A 82 -16.57 0.78 -3.81
CA LYS A 82 -17.74 1.51 -3.29
C LYS A 82 -17.51 3.01 -3.09
N ASP A 83 -16.26 3.45 -2.94
CA ASP A 83 -15.91 4.84 -2.55
C ASP A 83 -15.15 5.63 -3.65
N PHE A 84 -14.95 5.01 -4.82
CA PHE A 84 -14.18 5.52 -5.97
C PHE A 84 -14.60 6.91 -6.50
N PRO A 85 -15.89 7.26 -6.66
CA PRO A 85 -16.26 8.58 -7.19
C PRO A 85 -16.02 9.72 -6.19
N THR A 86 -16.16 9.45 -4.88
CA THR A 86 -15.86 10.41 -3.80
C THR A 86 -14.35 10.62 -3.64
N PHE A 87 -13.57 9.58 -3.94
CA PHE A 87 -12.11 9.55 -3.92
C PHE A 87 -11.47 10.45 -4.99
N ILE A 88 -11.87 10.32 -6.27
CA ILE A 88 -11.29 11.13 -7.37
C ILE A 88 -11.54 12.62 -7.16
N LYS A 89 -12.73 13.00 -6.65
CA LYS A 89 -13.05 14.40 -6.33
C LYS A 89 -12.13 14.98 -5.25
N THR A 90 -11.74 14.19 -4.26
CA THR A 90 -10.84 14.67 -3.19
C THR A 90 -9.38 14.71 -3.65
N LEU A 91 -8.96 13.72 -4.43
CA LEU A 91 -7.59 13.64 -4.96
C LEU A 91 -7.29 14.81 -5.90
N LYS A 92 -8.21 15.13 -6.81
CA LYS A 92 -8.10 16.26 -7.74
C LYS A 92 -8.04 17.61 -7.02
N ARG A 93 -8.61 17.70 -5.81
CA ARG A 93 -8.66 18.94 -5.01
C ARG A 93 -7.41 19.18 -4.17
N ARG A 94 -6.58 18.16 -3.87
CA ARG A 94 -5.42 18.26 -2.95
C ARG A 94 -4.09 17.74 -3.51
N TRP A 95 -3.99 17.57 -4.83
CA TRP A 95 -2.78 17.06 -5.51
C TRP A 95 -1.48 17.80 -5.15
N LYS A 96 -1.54 19.10 -4.81
CA LYS A 96 -0.36 19.91 -4.46
C LYS A 96 0.34 19.43 -3.19
N ILE A 97 -0.41 18.89 -2.23
CA ILE A 97 0.13 18.39 -0.96
C ILE A 97 0.87 17.06 -1.19
N ILE A 98 0.35 16.21 -2.08
CA ILE A 98 0.97 14.94 -2.46
C ILE A 98 2.33 15.18 -3.14
N VAL A 99 2.40 16.18 -4.03
CA VAL A 99 3.64 16.57 -4.71
C VAL A 99 4.69 17.10 -3.71
N SER A 100 4.30 17.88 -2.70
CA SER A 100 5.23 18.34 -1.66
C SER A 100 5.87 17.20 -0.86
N ILE A 101 5.16 16.08 -0.67
CA ILE A 101 5.70 14.90 0.02
C ILE A 101 6.57 14.04 -0.87
N GLU A 102 6.25 13.91 -2.16
CA GLU A 102 7.19 13.29 -3.08
C GLU A 102 8.51 14.04 -3.12
N SER A 103 8.52 15.38 -3.05
CA SER A 103 9.77 16.15 -2.95
C SER A 103 10.60 15.85 -1.70
N ILE A 104 9.98 15.55 -0.56
CA ILE A 104 10.71 15.17 0.67
C ILE A 104 11.26 13.74 0.56
N PHE A 105 10.57 12.84 -0.14
CA PHE A 105 11.02 11.46 -0.32
C PHE A 105 12.12 11.32 -1.39
N LEU A 106 12.27 12.33 -2.24
CA LEU A 106 13.25 12.37 -3.34
C LEU A 106 14.57 13.07 -2.96
N VAL A 107 14.60 13.80 -1.84
CA VAL A 107 15.79 14.46 -1.26
C VAL A 107 16.40 13.54 -0.21
#